data_AF-A0A845BG27-F1
#
_entry.id   AF-A0A845BG27-F1
#
_cell.length_a   1.000
_cell.length_b   1.000
_cell.length_c   1.000
_cell.angle_alpha   90.00
_cell.angle_beta   90.00
_cell.angle_gamma   90.00
#
_symmetry.space_group_name_H-M   'P 1'
#
loop_
_entity.id
_entity.type
_entity.pdbx_description
1 polymer ?
#
loop_
_entity_poly.entity_id
_entity_poly.type
_entity_poly.pdbx_seq_one_letter_code
_entity_poly.pdbx_strand_id
1 'polypeptide(L)'
;MALLGVYVGNSTRDLAQFENWLGRAVDGVHGVVGNSNWDDFVQSASWAADRLWGPTGRDVFWSVPILAGDANLHSAANGDYNQYYRSVAEDLLSGHSGSDPIYVRTGWEFNGNWFSWSAGGQEGDFVNAFRQFVDTFRSVSDKFKFEWTPNEAYGGMDPAKAYPGDGYVDVIGMDFYWKPEYQGSDPREAWDLLVNETYGLKWHQDFASAHGKPTAFSEWGVTTNDGRSFLELAKEWFDSHDVVYHSIWDSDVHYPGRMSDGSGGDTGEAFKALFGSDSGYTWTNNGSSSGGNSSSTDSSSTDGGDGDAWSGDNSGGTDWSNGGDSSQQGGNQLALSGDPQHQSWGSGGYDTWYGTDGNDWHQSNGGGDALYGGKGDDTYNVFASNDTPMEKAGEGVDTVTTWIKDYTLPDNVENLIFFGDGWSNGTGNGLNNIITGTSSRNVLDGKGGDDELTGGAGPDTFVLAKWEGHDTITDFSAGEGDRLEFRGFGGDAKLSHDGDVWTLTDSDGSSMSFTLNHVTNLSGSDYHFA
;
A
#
# COMPACT_ATOMS: atom_id res chain seq x y z
N MET A 1 23.89 1.84 19.90
CA MET A 1 23.84 1.52 18.45
C MET A 1 22.45 0.99 18.22
N ALA A 2 21.74 1.56 17.26
CA ALA A 2 20.36 1.18 16.96
C ALA A 2 20.30 -0.27 16.46
N LEU A 3 19.24 -0.99 16.82
CA LEU A 3 18.98 -2.33 16.27
C LEU A 3 18.56 -2.21 14.81
N LEU A 4 19.11 -3.07 13.95
CA LEU A 4 18.71 -3.17 12.54
C LEU A 4 17.54 -4.15 12.39
N GLY A 5 16.40 -3.62 12.00
CA GLY A 5 15.25 -4.36 11.50
C GLY A 5 15.19 -4.42 9.97
N VAL A 6 14.32 -5.28 9.47
CA VAL A 6 13.95 -5.33 8.04
C VAL A 6 12.48 -5.71 7.87
N TYR A 7 11.81 -5.07 6.92
CA TYR A 7 10.55 -5.57 6.37
C TYR A 7 10.82 -6.36 5.08
N VAL A 8 10.33 -7.60 5.01
CA VAL A 8 10.52 -8.53 3.88
C VAL A 8 9.21 -9.22 3.47
N GLY A 9 8.06 -8.55 3.67
CA GLY A 9 6.76 -9.05 3.23
C GLY A 9 6.28 -10.32 3.95
N ASN A 10 6.19 -10.30 5.29
CA ASN A 10 5.71 -11.42 6.14
C ASN A 10 6.17 -12.82 5.67
N SER A 11 7.44 -12.93 5.28
CA SER A 11 8.01 -14.11 4.63
C SER A 11 9.35 -14.48 5.26
N THR A 12 9.42 -15.63 5.92
CA THR A 12 10.69 -16.15 6.47
C THR A 12 11.68 -16.57 5.39
N ARG A 13 11.19 -16.87 4.18
CA ARG A 13 12.04 -17.15 3.02
C ARG A 13 12.77 -15.88 2.59
N ASP A 14 12.04 -14.78 2.45
CA ASP A 14 12.61 -13.50 2.03
C ASP A 14 13.50 -12.91 3.14
N LEU A 15 13.19 -13.16 4.42
CA LEU A 15 14.09 -12.90 5.54
C LEU A 15 15.43 -13.64 5.38
N ALA A 16 15.39 -14.95 5.14
CA ALA A 16 16.60 -15.74 4.97
C ALA A 16 17.42 -15.30 3.76
N GLN A 17 16.75 -14.88 2.67
CA GLN A 17 17.41 -14.28 1.51
C GLN A 17 18.09 -12.96 1.89
N PHE A 18 17.39 -12.07 2.59
CA PHE A 18 17.92 -10.79 3.05
C PHE A 18 19.14 -10.98 3.95
N GLU A 19 19.07 -11.85 4.97
CA GLU A 19 20.20 -12.09 5.88
C GLU A 19 21.41 -12.72 5.16
N ASN A 20 21.17 -13.63 4.22
CA ASN A 20 22.24 -14.21 3.41
C ASN A 20 22.90 -13.17 2.50
N TRP A 21 22.10 -12.28 1.90
CA TRP A 21 22.59 -11.15 1.10
C TRP A 21 23.36 -10.13 1.94
N LEU A 22 22.83 -9.78 3.12
CA LEU A 22 23.43 -8.85 4.07
C LEU A 22 24.75 -9.39 4.63
N GLY A 23 24.88 -10.71 4.74
CA GLY A 23 26.05 -11.39 5.30
C GLY A 23 26.00 -11.56 6.82
N ARG A 24 24.90 -11.17 7.47
CA ARG A 24 24.61 -11.38 8.89
C ARG A 24 23.11 -11.48 9.15
N ALA A 25 22.76 -11.99 10.32
CA ALA A 25 21.41 -11.91 10.86
C ALA A 25 21.00 -10.46 11.11
N VAL A 26 19.71 -10.13 10.92
CA VAL A 26 19.14 -8.87 11.43
C VAL A 26 18.89 -8.98 12.93
N ASP A 27 18.78 -7.83 13.60
CA ASP A 27 18.51 -7.77 15.03
C ASP A 27 17.01 -7.99 15.32
N GLY A 28 16.14 -7.57 14.40
CA GLY A 28 14.71 -7.87 14.44
C GLY A 28 14.05 -7.89 13.06
N VAL A 29 12.80 -8.31 13.01
CA VAL A 29 11.95 -8.27 11.81
C VAL A 29 10.81 -7.30 12.02
N HIS A 30 10.43 -6.59 10.98
CA HIS A 30 9.23 -5.76 10.99
C HIS A 30 8.04 -6.63 10.60
N GLY A 31 7.21 -6.95 11.60
CA GLY A 31 6.00 -7.75 11.43
C GLY A 31 4.77 -6.86 11.31
N VAL A 32 3.92 -7.13 10.31
CA VAL A 32 2.67 -6.38 10.10
C VAL A 32 1.49 -7.31 10.32
N VAL A 33 0.55 -6.89 11.18
CA VAL A 33 -0.73 -7.57 11.41
C VAL A 33 -1.74 -7.15 10.35
N GLY A 34 -2.54 -8.09 9.86
CA GLY A 34 -3.59 -7.85 8.87
C GLY A 34 -4.71 -6.96 9.41
N ASN A 35 -5.41 -6.27 8.50
CA ASN A 35 -6.49 -5.36 8.84
C ASN A 35 -7.70 -5.45 7.91
N SER A 36 -7.84 -6.51 7.12
CA SER A 36 -8.95 -6.61 6.17
C SER A 36 -10.31 -6.64 6.89
N ASN A 37 -10.36 -7.25 8.07
CA ASN A 37 -11.47 -7.21 9.02
C ASN A 37 -10.97 -7.67 10.41
N TRP A 38 -11.84 -7.66 11.43
CA TRP A 38 -11.43 -8.05 12.78
C TRP A 38 -11.07 -9.53 12.94
N ASP A 39 -11.60 -10.43 12.09
CA ASP A 39 -11.21 -11.84 12.11
C ASP A 39 -9.79 -12.02 11.54
N ASP A 40 -9.47 -11.34 10.44
CA ASP A 40 -8.12 -11.26 9.88
C ASP A 40 -7.15 -10.61 10.88
N PHE A 41 -7.53 -9.52 11.53
CA PHE A 41 -6.73 -8.83 12.54
C PHE A 41 -6.27 -9.76 13.67
N VAL A 42 -7.16 -10.58 14.21
CA VAL A 42 -6.81 -11.54 15.28
C VAL A 42 -6.04 -12.74 14.73
N GLN A 43 -6.51 -13.34 13.62
CA GLN A 43 -5.91 -14.56 13.09
C GLN A 43 -4.50 -14.34 12.54
N SER A 44 -4.27 -13.22 11.86
CA SER A 44 -2.97 -12.86 11.31
C SER A 44 -1.94 -12.58 12.41
N ALA A 45 -2.34 -11.94 13.51
CA ALA A 45 -1.47 -11.73 14.67
C ALA A 45 -1.03 -13.05 15.31
N SER A 46 -1.99 -13.95 15.58
CA SER A 46 -1.71 -15.28 16.13
C SER A 46 -0.80 -16.09 15.21
N TRP A 47 -1.09 -16.11 13.90
CA TRP A 47 -0.24 -16.77 12.90
C TRP A 47 1.16 -16.16 12.85
N ALA A 48 1.27 -14.83 12.79
CA ALA A 48 2.54 -14.15 12.65
C ALA A 48 3.43 -14.37 13.89
N ALA A 49 2.87 -14.27 15.09
CA ALA A 49 3.62 -14.42 16.33
C ALA A 49 4.10 -15.87 16.53
N ASP A 50 3.20 -16.84 16.43
CA ASP A 50 3.51 -18.23 16.80
C ASP A 50 4.13 -19.04 15.67
N ARG A 51 3.69 -18.83 14.42
CA ARG A 51 4.05 -19.70 13.28
C ARG A 51 5.05 -19.09 12.32
N LEU A 52 4.99 -17.78 12.13
CA LEU A 52 5.88 -17.10 11.18
C LEU A 52 7.19 -16.70 11.88
N TRP A 53 7.11 -15.80 12.86
CA TRP A 53 8.29 -15.16 13.43
C TRP A 53 8.86 -15.90 14.62
N GLY A 54 8.02 -16.46 15.50
CA GLY A 54 8.47 -17.23 16.68
C GLY A 54 9.55 -18.28 16.36
N PRO A 55 9.38 -19.13 15.32
CA PRO A 55 10.38 -20.12 14.94
C PRO A 55 11.73 -19.56 14.45
N THR A 56 11.77 -18.30 14.02
CA THR A 56 13.02 -17.64 13.58
C THR A 56 13.91 -17.24 14.75
N GLY A 57 13.32 -17.05 15.94
CA GLY A 57 14.02 -16.53 17.12
C GLY A 57 14.49 -15.07 16.98
N ARG A 58 13.98 -14.32 16.00
CA ARG A 58 14.20 -12.88 15.87
C ARG A 58 13.23 -12.11 16.74
N ASP A 59 13.67 -10.96 17.24
CA ASP A 59 12.74 -9.98 17.80
C ASP A 59 11.83 -9.44 16.70
N VAL A 60 10.62 -9.05 17.07
CA VAL A 60 9.64 -8.50 16.13
C VAL A 60 9.28 -7.08 16.55
N PHE A 61 9.49 -6.13 15.63
CA PHE A 61 8.97 -4.77 15.72
C PHE A 61 7.58 -4.78 15.06
N TRP A 62 6.53 -4.71 15.86
CA TRP A 62 5.17 -4.94 15.39
C TRP A 62 4.50 -3.66 14.88
N SER A 63 4.05 -3.66 13.64
CA SER A 63 2.98 -2.77 13.17
C SER A 63 1.64 -3.47 13.40
N VAL A 64 0.88 -2.96 14.37
CA VAL A 64 -0.49 -3.42 14.63
C VAL A 64 -1.48 -2.31 14.26
N PRO A 65 -2.31 -2.50 13.23
CA PRO A 65 -3.29 -1.52 12.79
C PRO A 65 -4.17 -1.04 13.96
N ILE A 66 -4.52 0.25 13.97
CA ILE A 66 -5.44 0.78 14.98
C ILE A 66 -6.91 0.49 14.59
N LEU A 67 -7.20 0.27 13.30
CA LEU A 67 -8.50 -0.08 12.75
C LEU A 67 -8.37 -1.28 11.79
N ALA A 68 -9.47 -2.03 11.62
CA ALA A 68 -9.59 -3.10 10.64
C ALA A 68 -10.96 -3.06 9.95
N GLY A 69 -11.01 -3.41 8.66
CA GLY A 69 -12.20 -3.31 7.80
C GLY A 69 -12.81 -1.90 7.84
N ASP A 70 -14.14 -1.83 7.90
CA ASP A 70 -14.91 -0.57 7.91
C ASP A 70 -14.96 0.14 9.28
N ALA A 71 -14.01 -0.16 10.19
CA ALA A 71 -13.92 0.48 11.49
C ALA A 71 -13.54 1.97 11.38
N ASN A 72 -13.86 2.76 12.41
CA ASN A 72 -13.56 4.19 12.45
C ASN A 72 -12.93 4.64 13.79
N LEU A 73 -12.21 5.76 13.76
CA LEU A 73 -11.51 6.30 14.92
C LEU A 73 -12.45 6.67 16.07
N HIS A 74 -13.67 7.14 15.78
CA HIS A 74 -14.63 7.50 16.83
C HIS A 74 -15.03 6.30 17.70
N SER A 75 -15.31 5.16 17.07
CA SER A 75 -15.67 3.92 17.75
C SER A 75 -14.47 3.33 18.50
N ALA A 76 -13.27 3.40 17.89
CA ALA A 76 -12.03 3.02 18.55
C ALA A 76 -11.74 3.89 19.78
N ALA A 77 -11.97 5.21 19.71
CA ALA A 77 -11.84 6.16 20.82
C ALA A 77 -12.76 5.83 22.00
N ASN A 78 -13.94 5.28 21.72
CA ASN A 78 -14.91 4.83 22.72
C ASN A 78 -14.60 3.43 23.28
N GLY A 79 -13.60 2.74 22.74
CA GLY A 79 -13.16 1.41 23.19
C GLY A 79 -13.98 0.24 22.62
N ASP A 80 -14.75 0.46 21.55
CA ASP A 80 -15.67 -0.53 20.98
C ASP A 80 -14.93 -1.76 20.39
N TYR A 81 -13.63 -1.64 20.16
CA TYR A 81 -12.76 -2.67 19.57
C TYR A 81 -11.75 -3.27 20.56
N ASN A 82 -11.79 -2.89 21.84
CA ASN A 82 -10.79 -3.30 22.83
C ASN A 82 -10.70 -4.83 23.02
N GLN A 83 -11.77 -5.58 22.77
CA GLN A 83 -11.72 -7.05 22.78
C GLN A 83 -10.74 -7.61 21.74
N TYR A 84 -10.64 -7.00 20.56
CA TYR A 84 -9.75 -7.44 19.49
C TYR A 84 -8.30 -7.04 19.81
N TYR A 85 -8.09 -5.81 20.29
CA TYR A 85 -6.78 -5.35 20.78
C TYR A 85 -6.25 -6.25 21.89
N ARG A 86 -7.10 -6.67 22.84
CA ARG A 86 -6.74 -7.62 23.90
C ARG A 86 -6.32 -8.96 23.33
N SER A 87 -7.08 -9.52 22.39
CA SER A 87 -6.75 -10.81 21.77
C SER A 87 -5.37 -10.76 21.11
N VAL A 88 -5.11 -9.74 20.29
CA VAL A 88 -3.80 -9.54 19.66
C VAL A 88 -2.70 -9.36 20.69
N ALA A 89 -2.92 -8.56 21.74
CA ALA A 89 -1.94 -8.42 22.81
C ALA A 89 -1.61 -9.74 23.52
N GLU A 90 -2.60 -10.62 23.73
CA GLU A 90 -2.39 -11.95 24.30
C GLU A 90 -1.58 -12.85 23.35
N ASP A 91 -1.89 -12.84 22.06
CA ASP A 91 -1.19 -13.60 21.02
C ASP A 91 0.27 -13.14 20.83
N LEU A 92 0.51 -11.83 20.76
CA LEU A 92 1.85 -11.28 20.63
C LEU A 92 2.70 -11.57 21.87
N LEU A 93 2.09 -11.55 23.06
CA LEU A 93 2.78 -11.88 24.30
C LEU A 93 3.13 -13.38 24.37
N SER A 94 2.24 -14.27 23.89
CA SER A 94 2.52 -15.72 23.90
C SER A 94 3.63 -16.10 22.94
N GLY A 95 3.70 -15.46 21.77
CA GLY A 95 4.76 -15.68 20.79
C GLY A 95 6.12 -15.10 21.18
N HIS A 96 6.18 -14.21 22.18
CA HIS A 96 7.41 -13.56 22.59
C HIS A 96 8.21 -14.38 23.63
N SER A 97 9.36 -14.92 23.21
CA SER A 97 10.27 -15.67 24.08
C SER A 97 11.36 -14.77 24.67
N GLY A 98 11.06 -14.03 25.75
CA GLY A 98 12.07 -13.14 26.35
C GLY A 98 11.58 -12.35 27.54
N SER A 99 12.50 -11.69 28.24
CA SER A 99 12.18 -10.64 29.21
C SER A 99 12.18 -9.23 28.61
N ASP A 100 12.58 -9.13 27.35
CA ASP A 100 12.80 -7.85 26.67
C ASP A 100 11.46 -7.18 26.31
N PRO A 101 11.48 -5.87 26.02
CA PRO A 101 10.28 -5.15 25.65
C PRO A 101 9.73 -5.61 24.29
N ILE A 102 8.40 -5.57 24.13
CA ILE A 102 7.71 -5.84 22.87
C ILE A 102 7.34 -4.49 22.26
N TYR A 103 8.02 -4.08 21.20
CA TYR A 103 7.73 -2.82 20.51
C TYR A 103 6.52 -2.98 19.59
N VAL A 104 5.55 -2.07 19.76
CA VAL A 104 4.32 -2.01 18.98
C VAL A 104 4.12 -0.59 18.48
N ARG A 105 4.03 -0.46 17.18
CA ARG A 105 3.58 0.73 16.47
C ARG A 105 2.13 0.55 16.07
N THR A 106 1.30 1.57 16.29
CA THR A 106 -0.11 1.56 15.87
C THR A 106 -0.53 2.91 15.33
N GLY A 107 -1.47 2.91 14.38
CA GLY A 107 -1.94 4.13 13.72
C GLY A 107 -0.80 4.93 13.09
N TRP A 108 0.18 4.25 12.48
CA TRP A 108 1.33 4.90 11.85
C TRP A 108 0.89 5.83 10.71
N GLU A 109 1.74 6.81 10.42
CA GLU A 109 1.57 7.79 9.34
C GLU A 109 0.24 8.56 9.38
N PHE A 110 -0.35 8.65 10.57
CA PHE A 110 -1.65 9.30 10.80
C PHE A 110 -1.69 10.77 10.37
N ASN A 111 -0.53 11.42 10.21
CA ASN A 111 -0.44 12.80 9.74
C ASN A 111 -0.55 12.94 8.22
N GLY A 112 -0.53 11.83 7.47
CA GLY A 112 -0.92 11.75 6.06
C GLY A 112 -2.43 11.61 5.86
N ASN A 113 -2.86 11.30 4.64
CA ASN A 113 -4.27 11.15 4.24
C ASN A 113 -4.60 9.82 3.54
N TRP A 114 -3.70 8.84 3.58
CA TRP A 114 -3.80 7.57 2.84
C TRP A 114 -4.25 6.37 3.68
N PHE A 115 -4.38 6.52 5.00
CA PHE A 115 -4.92 5.47 5.87
C PHE A 115 -6.29 5.84 6.41
N SER A 116 -7.15 4.83 6.63
CA SER A 116 -8.46 5.01 7.26
C SER A 116 -8.38 5.58 8.70
N TRP A 117 -7.21 5.50 9.32
CA TRP A 117 -6.89 6.09 10.62
C TRP A 117 -6.12 7.41 10.56
N SER A 118 -6.06 8.07 9.39
CA SER A 118 -5.52 9.43 9.28
C SER A 118 -6.21 10.38 10.26
N ALA A 119 -5.43 11.12 11.04
CA ALA A 119 -5.93 11.93 12.15
C ALA A 119 -6.41 13.33 11.74
N GLY A 120 -6.13 13.77 10.51
CA GLY A 120 -6.50 15.11 10.03
C GLY A 120 -8.00 15.37 10.18
N GLY A 121 -8.38 16.38 10.98
CA GLY A 121 -9.77 16.73 11.26
C GLY A 121 -10.48 15.85 12.30
N GLN A 122 -9.80 14.83 12.82
CA GLN A 122 -10.30 13.91 13.85
C GLN A 122 -9.21 13.60 14.90
N GLU A 123 -8.36 14.58 15.20
CA GLU A 123 -7.17 14.40 16.05
C GLU A 123 -7.52 13.91 17.47
N GLY A 124 -8.66 14.38 18.01
CA GLY A 124 -9.16 13.96 19.31
C GLY A 124 -9.56 12.48 19.35
N ASP A 125 -10.18 11.99 18.29
CA ASP A 125 -10.60 10.59 18.18
C ASP A 125 -9.36 9.70 17.96
N PHE A 126 -8.39 10.13 17.14
CA PHE A 126 -7.10 9.42 17.03
C PHE A 126 -6.39 9.31 18.39
N VAL A 127 -6.25 10.42 19.12
CA VAL A 127 -5.62 10.44 20.44
C VAL A 127 -6.29 9.48 21.40
N ASN A 128 -7.62 9.48 21.45
CA ASN A 128 -8.36 8.61 22.36
C ASN A 128 -8.30 7.14 21.91
N ALA A 129 -8.37 6.85 20.61
CA ALA A 129 -8.21 5.50 20.08
C ALA A 129 -6.82 4.93 20.41
N PHE A 130 -5.76 5.74 20.25
CA PHE A 130 -4.40 5.33 20.60
C PHE A 130 -4.31 5.00 22.10
N ARG A 131 -4.93 5.81 22.97
CA ARG A 131 -4.97 5.55 24.42
C ARG A 131 -5.72 4.25 24.76
N GLN A 132 -6.88 4.00 24.14
CA GLN A 132 -7.64 2.77 24.32
C GLN A 132 -6.83 1.53 23.93
N PHE A 133 -6.13 1.62 22.80
CA PHE A 133 -5.23 0.57 22.32
C PHE A 133 -4.11 0.28 23.32
N VAL A 134 -3.37 1.32 23.72
CA VAL A 134 -2.25 1.23 24.67
C VAL A 134 -2.70 0.68 26.02
N ASP A 135 -3.78 1.22 26.60
CA ASP A 135 -4.28 0.76 27.90
C ASP A 135 -4.72 -0.70 27.83
N THR A 136 -5.34 -1.10 26.71
CA THR A 136 -5.75 -2.49 26.51
C THR A 136 -4.55 -3.43 26.48
N PHE A 137 -3.53 -3.14 25.68
CA PHE A 137 -2.32 -3.96 25.62
C PHE A 137 -1.57 -3.97 26.95
N ARG A 138 -1.42 -2.81 27.61
CA ARG A 138 -0.74 -2.72 28.91
C ARG A 138 -1.50 -3.41 30.04
N SER A 139 -2.82 -3.57 29.89
CA SER A 139 -3.60 -4.41 30.82
C SER A 139 -3.29 -5.90 30.69
N VAL A 140 -2.74 -6.34 29.54
CA VAL A 140 -2.26 -7.71 29.32
C VAL A 140 -0.83 -7.86 29.85
N SER A 141 0.06 -6.90 29.56
CA SER A 141 1.45 -6.93 30.03
C SER A 141 2.14 -5.56 29.99
N ASP A 142 3.01 -5.29 30.95
CA ASP A 142 3.85 -4.08 31.01
C ASP A 142 5.07 -4.13 30.07
N LYS A 143 5.29 -5.27 29.40
CA LYS A 143 6.35 -5.43 28.39
C LYS A 143 6.10 -4.65 27.12
N PHE A 144 4.85 -4.34 26.79
CA PHE A 144 4.53 -3.61 25.56
C PHE A 144 5.02 -2.16 25.64
N LYS A 145 5.77 -1.77 24.60
CA LYS A 145 6.29 -0.42 24.38
C LYS A 145 5.69 0.16 23.12
N PHE A 146 5.13 1.36 23.22
CA PHE A 146 4.36 1.95 22.14
C PHE A 146 5.13 3.03 21.41
N GLU A 147 5.19 2.87 20.11
CA GLU A 147 5.72 3.84 19.18
C GLU A 147 4.58 4.69 18.62
N TRP A 148 4.76 6.01 18.66
CA TRP A 148 3.89 6.97 17.98
C TRP A 148 4.63 7.52 16.77
N THR A 149 4.12 7.22 15.56
CA THR A 149 4.91 7.29 14.32
C THR A 149 4.21 8.14 13.27
N PRO A 150 4.54 9.44 13.16
CA PRO A 150 4.24 10.21 11.97
C PRO A 150 5.06 9.76 10.76
N ASN A 151 4.62 10.16 9.57
CA ASN A 151 5.39 10.14 8.33
C ASN A 151 6.15 11.47 8.16
N GLU A 152 7.32 11.40 7.54
CA GLU A 152 8.06 12.52 6.97
C GLU A 152 7.28 13.01 5.74
N ALA A 153 6.15 13.68 5.99
CA ALA A 153 5.23 14.08 4.93
C ALA A 153 5.48 15.54 4.54
N TYR A 154 5.51 15.80 3.23
CA TYR A 154 5.45 17.14 2.64
C TYR A 154 4.07 17.79 2.90
N GLY A 155 3.87 18.37 4.08
CA GLY A 155 2.71 19.21 4.35
C GLY A 155 1.42 18.51 4.81
N GLY A 156 1.54 17.45 5.61
CA GLY A 156 0.40 16.85 6.34
C GLY A 156 -0.11 17.70 7.53
N MET A 157 -1.04 17.14 8.31
CA MET A 157 -1.46 17.80 9.56
C MET A 157 -0.30 17.90 10.55
N ASP A 158 -0.31 18.91 11.42
CA ASP A 158 0.67 19.05 12.52
C ASP A 158 0.61 17.84 13.44
N PRO A 159 1.61 16.93 13.42
CA PRO A 159 1.53 15.68 14.15
C PRO A 159 1.34 15.92 15.65
N ALA A 160 1.91 16.99 16.20
CA ALA A 160 1.80 17.30 17.63
C ALA A 160 0.36 17.42 18.12
N LYS A 161 -0.60 17.76 17.24
CA LYS A 161 -2.03 17.83 17.58
C LYS A 161 -2.66 16.46 17.89
N ALA A 162 -2.08 15.39 17.36
CA ALA A 162 -2.53 14.02 17.57
C ALA A 162 -1.63 13.25 18.55
N TYR A 163 -0.79 13.94 19.33
CA TYR A 163 0.07 13.30 20.32
C TYR A 163 -0.73 12.82 21.55
N PRO A 164 -0.72 11.50 21.87
CA PRO A 164 -1.57 10.96 22.94
C PRO A 164 -1.04 11.24 24.35
N GLY A 165 0.17 11.79 24.47
CA GLY A 165 0.81 12.20 25.73
C GLY A 165 1.84 11.18 26.24
N ASP A 166 2.82 11.66 27.01
CA ASP A 166 4.01 10.91 27.46
C ASP A 166 3.72 9.62 28.19
N GLY A 167 2.53 9.53 28.81
CA GLY A 167 2.06 8.34 29.52
C GLY A 167 1.72 7.19 28.59
N TYR A 168 1.46 7.44 27.30
CA TYR A 168 1.00 6.45 26.32
C TYR A 168 2.05 6.12 25.26
N VAL A 169 3.14 6.89 25.19
CA VAL A 169 4.19 6.74 24.18
C VAL A 169 5.52 6.40 24.86
N ASP A 170 6.15 5.31 24.45
CA ASP A 170 7.48 4.92 24.91
C ASP A 170 8.57 5.37 23.94
N VAL A 171 8.27 5.44 22.63
CA VAL A 171 9.21 5.80 21.56
C VAL A 171 8.54 6.75 20.57
N ILE A 172 9.27 7.76 20.09
CA ILE A 172 8.81 8.63 19.00
C ILE A 172 9.33 8.07 17.68
N GLY A 173 8.41 7.58 16.85
CA GLY A 173 8.70 7.03 15.54
C GLY A 173 8.81 8.07 14.45
N MET A 174 9.34 7.68 13.30
CA MET A 174 9.19 8.40 12.03
C MET A 174 9.36 7.42 10.87
N ASP A 175 8.51 7.54 9.86
CA ASP A 175 8.72 6.88 8.57
C ASP A 175 9.26 7.87 7.55
N PHE A 176 10.27 7.48 6.78
CA PHE A 176 10.81 8.33 5.73
C PHE A 176 11.37 7.54 4.56
N TYR A 177 11.24 8.08 3.35
CA TYR A 177 11.73 7.45 2.14
C TYR A 177 12.44 8.45 1.26
N TRP A 178 13.57 8.04 0.66
CA TRP A 178 14.12 8.79 -0.46
C TRP A 178 13.55 8.27 -1.78
N LYS A 179 12.79 9.16 -2.42
CA LYS A 179 12.25 9.04 -3.77
C LYS A 179 12.85 10.12 -4.65
N PRO A 180 13.70 9.79 -5.63
CA PRO A 180 14.24 10.78 -6.55
C PRO A 180 13.16 11.63 -7.23
N GLU A 181 11.96 11.08 -7.40
CA GLU A 181 10.78 11.74 -7.96
C GLU A 181 10.33 12.94 -7.11
N TYR A 182 10.46 12.86 -5.77
CA TYR A 182 9.97 13.88 -4.84
C TYR A 182 11.09 14.74 -4.26
N GLN A 183 12.21 14.13 -3.85
CA GLN A 183 13.33 14.83 -3.21
C GLN A 183 14.49 15.12 -4.17
N GLY A 184 14.37 14.77 -5.45
CA GLY A 184 15.43 14.92 -6.44
C GLY A 184 16.48 13.81 -6.37
N SER A 185 17.30 13.73 -7.42
CA SER A 185 18.28 12.67 -7.60
C SER A 185 19.61 12.89 -6.87
N ASP A 186 19.85 14.08 -6.30
CA ASP A 186 21.07 14.33 -5.53
C ASP A 186 20.88 13.82 -4.08
N PRO A 187 21.71 12.86 -3.63
CA PRO A 187 21.54 12.23 -2.32
C PRO A 187 21.69 13.20 -1.15
N ARG A 188 22.52 14.25 -1.28
CA ARG A 188 22.75 15.20 -0.19
C ARG A 188 21.62 16.21 -0.13
N GLU A 189 21.16 16.71 -1.27
CA GLU A 189 19.98 17.59 -1.33
C GLU A 189 18.74 16.86 -0.82
N ALA A 190 18.53 15.60 -1.21
CA ALA A 190 17.42 14.80 -0.73
C ALA A 190 17.47 14.58 0.79
N TRP A 191 18.65 14.25 1.33
CA TRP A 191 18.85 14.13 2.76
C TRP A 191 18.59 15.46 3.48
N ASP A 192 19.12 16.57 2.97
CA ASP A 192 18.93 17.90 3.55
C ASP A 192 17.44 18.30 3.55
N LEU A 193 16.66 17.90 2.54
CA LEU A 193 15.21 18.09 2.52
C LEU A 193 14.53 17.33 3.66
N LEU A 194 14.75 16.02 3.76
CA LEU A 194 14.15 15.18 4.83
C LEU A 194 14.51 15.67 6.24
N VAL A 195 15.74 16.18 6.42
CA VAL A 195 16.17 16.71 7.72
C VAL A 195 15.42 18.00 8.07
N ASN A 196 15.22 18.88 7.09
CA ASN A 196 14.76 20.25 7.33
C ASN A 196 13.29 20.49 7.02
N GLU A 197 12.55 19.48 6.54
CA GLU A 197 11.12 19.57 6.33
C GLU A 197 10.39 19.95 7.63
N THR A 198 9.19 20.51 7.50
CA THR A 198 8.45 21.09 8.64
C THR A 198 8.29 20.09 9.80
N TYR A 199 7.97 18.84 9.45
CA TYR A 199 7.88 17.71 10.39
C TYR A 199 8.92 16.64 10.07
N GLY A 200 10.09 17.06 9.57
CA GLY A 200 11.20 16.20 9.16
C GLY A 200 12.04 15.67 10.33
N LEU A 201 13.20 15.09 10.02
CA LEU A 201 14.05 14.40 11.01
C LEU A 201 14.50 15.32 12.15
N LYS A 202 14.75 16.60 11.88
CA LYS A 202 15.11 17.55 12.94
C LYS A 202 13.95 17.81 13.89
N TRP A 203 12.74 18.04 13.36
CA TRP A 203 11.55 18.21 14.18
C TRP A 203 11.29 16.97 15.03
N HIS A 204 11.45 15.78 14.45
CA HIS A 204 11.31 14.50 15.14
C HIS A 204 12.25 14.39 16.36
N GLN A 205 13.54 14.69 16.19
CA GLN A 205 14.50 14.65 17.29
C GLN A 205 14.23 15.73 18.35
N ASP A 206 13.88 16.95 17.92
CA ASP A 206 13.55 18.04 18.83
C ASP A 206 12.29 17.71 19.66
N PHE A 207 11.27 17.12 19.02
CA PHE A 207 10.04 16.67 19.68
C PHE A 207 10.32 15.54 20.66
N ALA A 208 11.05 14.50 20.26
CA ALA A 208 11.40 13.39 21.14
C ALA A 208 12.22 13.86 22.36
N SER A 209 13.18 14.75 22.16
CA SER A 209 13.97 15.38 23.23
C SER A 209 13.10 16.18 24.19
N ALA A 210 12.15 16.98 23.68
CA ALA A 210 11.21 17.74 24.50
C ALA A 210 10.31 16.85 25.39
N HIS A 211 10.03 15.63 24.94
CA HIS A 211 9.23 14.63 25.65
C HIS A 211 10.08 13.60 26.43
N GLY A 212 11.41 13.72 26.40
CA GLY A 212 12.33 12.80 27.07
C GLY A 212 12.21 11.35 26.59
N LYS A 213 11.99 11.16 25.29
CA LYS A 213 11.78 9.85 24.67
C LYS A 213 12.92 9.52 23.69
N PRO A 214 13.30 8.24 23.57
CA PRO A 214 14.13 7.79 22.45
C PRO A 214 13.34 7.84 21.14
N THR A 215 14.04 7.63 20.04
CA THR A 215 13.48 7.62 18.69
C THR A 215 13.60 6.27 18.00
N ALA A 216 12.73 6.02 17.02
CA ALA A 216 12.82 4.87 16.13
C ALA A 216 12.45 5.27 14.70
N PHE A 217 12.87 4.43 13.76
CA PHE A 217 12.51 4.54 12.34
C PHE A 217 11.93 3.22 11.89
N SER A 218 10.64 3.01 12.20
CA SER A 218 9.97 1.74 11.92
C SER A 218 9.86 1.44 10.44
N GLU A 219 9.98 2.44 9.58
CA GLU A 219 10.02 2.24 8.15
C GLU A 219 10.91 3.29 7.49
N TRP A 220 11.91 2.84 6.74
CA TRP A 220 12.61 3.72 5.82
C TRP A 220 13.16 2.97 4.62
N GLY A 221 13.39 3.69 3.52
CA GLY A 221 13.85 3.08 2.28
C GLY A 221 14.45 4.07 1.29
N VAL A 222 15.07 3.52 0.25
CA VAL A 222 15.75 4.26 -0.83
C VAL A 222 15.38 3.62 -2.16
N THR A 223 14.79 4.38 -3.09
CA THR A 223 14.26 3.86 -4.36
C THR A 223 15.13 4.20 -5.58
N THR A 224 16.44 4.26 -5.36
CA THR A 224 17.43 4.57 -6.40
C THR A 224 18.62 3.63 -6.31
N ASN A 225 19.34 3.49 -7.42
CA ASN A 225 20.59 2.73 -7.52
C ASN A 225 21.84 3.56 -7.16
N ASP A 226 21.70 4.88 -6.91
CA ASP A 226 22.78 5.80 -6.52
C ASP A 226 22.65 6.27 -5.05
N GLY A 227 22.33 5.32 -4.18
CA GLY A 227 21.90 5.55 -2.81
C GLY A 227 23.00 5.73 -1.78
N ARG A 228 24.27 5.49 -2.14
CA ARG A 228 25.38 5.36 -1.18
C ARG A 228 25.52 6.55 -0.23
N SER A 229 25.59 7.77 -0.77
CA SER A 229 25.81 8.96 0.05
C SER A 229 24.64 9.21 1.00
N PHE A 230 23.42 8.88 0.58
CA PHE A 230 22.23 8.97 1.42
C PHE A 230 22.28 7.95 2.55
N LEU A 231 22.65 6.70 2.27
CA LEU A 231 22.80 5.65 3.28
C LEU A 231 23.89 5.97 4.31
N GLU A 232 25.00 6.59 3.89
CA GLU A 232 26.04 7.07 4.80
C GLU A 232 25.51 8.13 5.77
N LEU A 233 24.69 9.07 5.29
CA LEU A 233 24.05 10.10 6.11
C LEU A 233 22.99 9.52 7.04
N ALA A 234 22.17 8.57 6.56
CA ALA A 234 21.22 7.84 7.40
C ALA A 234 21.91 7.08 8.53
N LYS A 235 23.01 6.37 8.21
CA LYS A 235 23.81 5.68 9.22
C LYS A 235 24.42 6.65 10.24
N GLU A 236 24.99 7.76 9.79
CA GLU A 236 25.52 8.79 10.69
C GLU A 236 24.43 9.34 11.62
N TRP A 237 23.22 9.55 11.10
CA TRP A 237 22.07 9.98 11.88
C TRP A 237 21.71 8.97 12.97
N PHE A 238 21.56 7.69 12.61
CA PHE A 238 21.22 6.63 13.57
C PHE A 238 22.31 6.43 14.63
N ASP A 239 23.58 6.56 14.26
CA ASP A 239 24.71 6.40 15.19
C ASP A 239 24.89 7.61 16.12
N SER A 240 24.38 8.79 15.75
CA SER A 240 24.54 10.05 16.50
C SER A 240 23.35 10.44 17.37
N HIS A 241 22.21 9.76 17.24
CA HIS A 241 20.99 10.04 18.00
C HIS A 241 20.58 8.86 18.90
N ASP A 242 19.65 9.10 19.83
CA ASP A 242 19.10 8.06 20.72
C ASP A 242 18.05 7.22 19.98
N VAL A 243 18.53 6.48 18.97
CA VAL A 243 17.71 5.61 18.13
C VAL A 243 17.72 4.19 18.70
N VAL A 244 16.56 3.67 19.07
CA VAL A 244 16.44 2.30 19.63
C VAL A 244 16.47 1.24 18.54
N TYR A 245 15.79 1.47 17.43
CA TYR A 245 15.84 0.61 16.25
C TYR A 245 15.48 1.40 14.98
N HIS A 246 15.86 0.83 13.85
CA HIS A 246 15.39 1.25 12.54
C HIS A 246 15.13 0.02 11.67
N SER A 247 14.11 0.05 10.82
CA SER A 247 13.79 -1.07 9.92
C SER A 247 13.83 -0.61 8.47
N ILE A 248 14.69 -1.24 7.67
CA ILE A 248 14.75 -0.97 6.23
C ILE A 248 13.62 -1.71 5.51
N TRP A 249 12.99 -1.04 4.56
CA TRP A 249 12.03 -1.63 3.65
C TRP A 249 12.76 -2.40 2.54
N ASP A 250 12.74 -3.73 2.60
CA ASP A 250 13.27 -4.62 1.55
C ASP A 250 12.11 -5.43 0.95
N SER A 251 11.17 -4.72 0.34
CA SER A 251 10.02 -5.27 -0.34
C SER A 251 9.65 -4.38 -1.52
N ASP A 252 8.92 -4.92 -2.47
CA ASP A 252 8.27 -4.15 -3.54
C ASP A 252 6.74 -4.20 -3.44
N VAL A 253 6.22 -4.86 -2.40
CA VAL A 253 4.78 -4.89 -2.11
C VAL A 253 4.38 -3.49 -1.64
N HIS A 254 3.37 -2.86 -2.22
CA HIS A 254 2.94 -1.47 -1.96
C HIS A 254 3.95 -0.37 -2.31
N TYR A 255 5.24 -0.61 -2.11
CA TYR A 255 6.28 0.39 -2.29
C TYR A 255 7.59 -0.26 -2.75
N PRO A 256 8.19 0.16 -3.88
CA PRO A 256 9.45 -0.41 -4.37
C PRO A 256 10.60 -0.05 -3.44
N GLY A 257 11.42 -1.02 -3.09
CA GLY A 257 12.55 -0.80 -2.19
C GLY A 257 13.42 -2.02 -1.97
N ARG A 258 13.09 -3.16 -2.61
CA ARG A 258 13.88 -4.37 -2.49
C ARG A 258 15.27 -4.15 -3.07
N MET A 259 16.29 -4.49 -2.28
CA MET A 259 17.70 -4.45 -2.68
C MET A 259 18.35 -5.83 -2.60
N SER A 260 17.78 -6.74 -1.80
CA SER A 260 18.34 -8.07 -1.52
C SER A 260 18.28 -9.07 -2.67
N ASP A 261 17.55 -8.77 -3.74
CA ASP A 261 17.49 -9.57 -4.97
C ASP A 261 18.59 -9.20 -5.99
N GLY A 262 19.41 -8.20 -5.67
CA GLY A 262 20.48 -7.70 -6.53
C GLY A 262 20.05 -6.56 -7.46
N SER A 263 18.79 -6.11 -7.41
CA SER A 263 18.30 -4.97 -8.18
C SER A 263 18.86 -3.62 -7.70
N GLY A 264 19.24 -3.52 -6.42
CA GLY A 264 19.62 -2.25 -5.76
C GLY A 264 20.97 -1.62 -6.13
N GLY A 265 21.70 -2.14 -7.12
CA GLY A 265 22.92 -1.50 -7.65
C GLY A 265 23.95 -1.07 -6.59
N ASP A 266 24.44 0.19 -6.67
CA ASP A 266 25.41 0.73 -5.69
C ASP A 266 24.78 0.93 -4.30
N THR A 267 23.47 1.22 -4.24
CA THR A 267 22.71 1.33 -2.99
C THR A 267 22.77 0.04 -2.18
N GLY A 268 22.51 -1.10 -2.82
CA GLY A 268 22.58 -2.40 -2.17
C GLY A 268 23.99 -2.76 -1.67
N GLU A 269 25.01 -2.49 -2.49
CA GLU A 269 26.41 -2.70 -2.08
C GLU A 269 26.82 -1.77 -0.92
N ALA A 270 26.38 -0.51 -0.94
CA ALA A 270 26.59 0.43 0.15
C ALA A 270 25.88 0.00 1.44
N PHE A 271 24.62 -0.46 1.35
CA PHE A 271 23.87 -0.94 2.49
C PHE A 271 24.58 -2.11 3.18
N LYS A 272 24.99 -3.13 2.43
CA LYS A 272 25.79 -4.25 2.98
C LYS A 272 27.08 -3.77 3.64
N ALA A 273 27.80 -2.83 3.03
CA ALA A 273 29.04 -2.31 3.59
C ALA A 273 28.82 -1.56 4.91
N LEU A 274 27.70 -0.84 5.05
CA LEU A 274 27.39 -0.01 6.20
C LEU A 274 26.74 -0.80 7.35
N PHE A 275 25.90 -1.79 7.02
CA PHE A 275 25.02 -2.49 7.97
C PHE A 275 25.28 -3.99 8.09
N GLY A 276 26.06 -4.59 7.17
CA GLY A 276 26.30 -6.04 7.10
C GLY A 276 27.47 -6.57 7.93
N SER A 277 28.35 -5.70 8.46
CA SER A 277 29.40 -6.12 9.38
C SER A 277 28.91 -6.09 10.83
N ASP A 278 29.07 -7.21 11.56
CA ASP A 278 28.75 -7.30 12.99
C ASP A 278 29.49 -6.21 13.78
N SER A 279 28.74 -5.36 14.47
CA SER A 279 29.25 -4.39 15.44
C SER A 279 29.68 -5.03 16.78
N GLY A 280 30.08 -6.32 16.77
CA GLY A 280 30.78 -6.95 17.90
C GLY A 280 29.96 -7.89 18.78
N TYR A 281 28.85 -8.47 18.30
CA TYR A 281 28.22 -9.59 18.99
C TYR A 281 28.80 -10.92 18.50
N THR A 282 29.78 -11.46 19.24
CA THR A 282 30.36 -12.78 18.93
C THR A 282 29.48 -13.87 19.52
N TRP A 283 28.82 -14.64 18.66
CA TRP A 283 28.20 -15.90 19.06
C TRP A 283 29.30 -16.95 19.28
N THR A 284 29.56 -17.33 20.54
CA THR A 284 30.40 -18.50 20.82
C THR A 284 29.60 -19.76 20.51
N ASN A 285 29.70 -20.25 19.27
CA ASN A 285 29.23 -21.58 18.95
C ASN A 285 30.21 -22.61 19.53
N ASN A 286 29.80 -23.27 20.60
CA ASN A 286 30.55 -24.39 21.15
C ASN A 286 30.24 -25.64 20.31
N GLY A 287 31.06 -25.91 19.29
CA GLY A 287 30.79 -27.03 18.39
C GLY A 287 31.82 -27.27 17.30
N SER A 288 33.03 -27.69 17.69
CA SER A 288 33.96 -28.55 16.94
C SER A 288 34.55 -28.04 15.61
N SER A 289 35.84 -27.75 15.71
CA SER A 289 36.84 -27.48 14.67
C SER A 289 37.13 -28.65 13.71
N SER A 290 37.20 -28.34 12.41
CA SER A 290 38.28 -28.67 11.45
C SER A 290 37.77 -28.27 10.05
N GLY A 291 38.38 -27.46 9.20
CA GLY A 291 39.74 -26.95 9.06
C GLY A 291 40.07 -26.97 7.56
N GLY A 292 40.43 -25.83 6.95
CA GLY A 292 41.26 -25.79 5.74
C GLY A 292 40.66 -25.32 4.40
N ASN A 293 40.74 -24.01 4.16
CA ASN A 293 41.45 -23.32 3.05
C ASN A 293 41.10 -23.57 1.55
N SER A 294 40.62 -22.48 0.91
CA SER A 294 41.09 -21.85 -0.35
C SER A 294 41.01 -22.54 -1.73
N SER A 295 40.37 -21.78 -2.63
CA SER A 295 40.71 -21.45 -4.04
C SER A 295 40.43 -22.39 -5.22
N SER A 296 39.73 -21.78 -6.18
CA SER A 296 39.93 -21.74 -7.64
C SER A 296 39.41 -22.84 -8.57
N THR A 297 38.62 -22.34 -9.54
CA THR A 297 38.61 -22.61 -10.99
C THR A 297 38.01 -23.90 -11.56
N ASP A 298 37.13 -23.64 -12.52
CA ASP A 298 36.96 -24.24 -13.86
C ASP A 298 35.96 -25.39 -14.09
N SER A 299 35.25 -25.16 -15.20
CA SER A 299 34.38 -25.96 -16.06
C SER A 299 34.20 -27.47 -15.83
N SER A 300 32.98 -27.96 -16.08
CA SER A 300 32.64 -28.66 -17.33
C SER A 300 31.24 -29.29 -17.30
N SER A 301 30.76 -29.57 -18.50
CA SER A 301 29.42 -29.90 -18.97
C SER A 301 28.92 -31.33 -18.66
N THR A 302 27.59 -31.46 -18.60
CA THR A 302 26.72 -32.54 -19.14
C THR A 302 27.12 -34.01 -18.95
N ASP A 303 26.23 -34.83 -18.39
CA ASP A 303 25.25 -35.65 -19.14
C ASP A 303 24.54 -36.68 -18.22
N GLY A 304 23.23 -36.89 -18.47
CA GLY A 304 22.60 -38.22 -18.47
C GLY A 304 21.85 -38.74 -17.22
N GLY A 305 20.52 -38.81 -17.34
CA GLY A 305 19.85 -40.12 -17.23
C GLY A 305 18.67 -40.29 -16.27
N ASP A 306 17.46 -40.13 -16.82
CA ASP A 306 16.24 -40.97 -16.70
C ASP A 306 15.56 -41.29 -15.34
N GLY A 307 14.24 -41.09 -15.34
CA GLY A 307 13.32 -42.16 -14.93
C GLY A 307 12.17 -41.82 -13.96
N ASP A 308 10.98 -41.69 -14.55
CA ASP A 308 9.72 -42.32 -14.11
C ASP A 308 8.74 -41.63 -13.13
N ALA A 309 7.52 -41.49 -13.70
CA ALA A 309 6.22 -41.96 -13.18
C ALA A 309 5.28 -40.99 -12.44
N TRP A 310 4.17 -40.77 -13.15
CA TRP A 310 2.86 -40.27 -12.72
C TRP A 310 2.02 -41.38 -12.04
N SER A 311 0.99 -40.98 -11.30
CA SER A 311 -0.05 -41.73 -10.54
C SER A 311 0.30 -42.03 -9.08
N GLY A 312 -0.57 -41.87 -8.09
CA GLY A 312 -1.97 -41.43 -8.01
C GLY A 312 -2.22 -40.96 -6.57
N ASP A 313 -3.05 -39.95 -6.34
CA ASP A 313 -4.52 -40.01 -6.29
C ASP A 313 -5.04 -40.26 -4.86
N ASN A 314 -5.77 -39.24 -4.38
CA ASN A 314 -7.10 -39.33 -3.78
C ASN A 314 -7.33 -39.25 -2.25
N SER A 315 -8.44 -38.53 -1.99
CA SER A 315 -9.33 -38.42 -0.83
C SER A 315 -8.95 -37.37 0.22
N GLY A 316 -9.76 -36.35 0.51
CA GLY A 316 -11.17 -36.02 0.23
C GLY A 316 -11.65 -35.11 1.39
N GLY A 317 -12.63 -34.21 1.30
CA GLY A 317 -13.59 -33.77 0.27
C GLY A 317 -13.84 -32.26 0.43
N THR A 318 -14.33 -31.52 -0.57
CA THR A 318 -15.73 -31.41 -1.06
C THR A 318 -16.77 -31.13 0.04
N ASP A 319 -17.27 -29.89 0.11
CA ASP A 319 -18.67 -29.50 -0.19
C ASP A 319 -18.77 -27.96 -0.06
N TRP A 320 -18.80 -27.21 -1.16
CA TRP A 320 -19.98 -26.73 -1.92
C TRP A 320 -20.67 -25.47 -1.38
N SER A 321 -20.81 -24.55 -2.33
CA SER A 321 -21.71 -23.41 -2.42
C SER A 321 -23.10 -23.64 -1.81
N ASN A 322 -23.74 -22.58 -1.30
CA ASN A 322 -24.72 -21.80 -2.07
C ASN A 322 -25.32 -20.63 -1.27
N GLY A 323 -25.38 -19.46 -1.92
CA GLY A 323 -26.45 -18.47 -1.96
C GLY A 323 -27.29 -18.09 -0.74
N GLY A 324 -27.37 -16.78 -0.51
CA GLY A 324 -28.54 -16.05 0.00
C GLY A 324 -28.45 -14.59 -0.45
N ASP A 325 -28.97 -14.27 -1.64
CA ASP A 325 -30.27 -13.62 -1.84
C ASP A 325 -30.33 -12.18 -1.27
N SER A 326 -30.06 -11.20 -2.14
CA SER A 326 -30.55 -9.83 -1.98
C SER A 326 -31.63 -9.56 -3.03
N SER A 327 -32.88 -9.80 -2.65
CA SER A 327 -34.00 -9.32 -3.43
C SER A 327 -34.17 -7.81 -3.29
N GLN A 328 -33.96 -7.11 -4.42
CA GLN A 328 -34.51 -5.80 -4.86
C GLN A 328 -33.89 -4.54 -4.22
N GLN A 329 -33.35 -3.58 -4.99
CA GLN A 329 -33.87 -3.00 -6.24
C GLN A 329 -32.76 -2.77 -7.28
N GLY A 330 -33.15 -2.69 -8.55
CA GLY A 330 -32.30 -3.02 -9.69
C GLY A 330 -31.22 -2.00 -10.08
N GLY A 331 -30.08 -2.56 -10.48
CA GLY A 331 -28.95 -1.97 -11.18
C GLY A 331 -27.91 -3.09 -11.29
N ASN A 332 -27.36 -3.35 -12.48
CA ASN A 332 -26.22 -4.27 -12.61
C ASN A 332 -25.06 -3.67 -11.80
N GLN A 333 -24.76 -4.21 -10.62
CA GLN A 333 -23.55 -3.81 -9.90
C GLN A 333 -22.35 -4.33 -10.71
N LEU A 334 -21.53 -3.40 -11.22
CA LEU A 334 -20.29 -3.73 -11.90
C LEU A 334 -19.34 -4.40 -10.91
N ALA A 335 -18.55 -5.36 -11.39
CA ALA A 335 -17.58 -6.08 -10.56
C ALA A 335 -16.17 -5.58 -10.90
N LEU A 336 -15.28 -5.56 -9.90
CA LEU A 336 -13.84 -5.50 -10.14
C LEU A 336 -13.34 -6.88 -10.57
N SER A 337 -12.14 -6.94 -11.16
CA SER A 337 -11.49 -8.22 -11.47
C SER A 337 -11.35 -9.08 -10.21
N GLY A 338 -11.56 -10.39 -10.34
CA GLY A 338 -11.32 -11.33 -9.25
C GLY A 338 -9.83 -11.52 -8.94
N ASP A 339 -9.54 -12.14 -7.78
CA ASP A 339 -8.16 -12.37 -7.33
C ASP A 339 -7.32 -13.15 -8.37
N PRO A 340 -6.08 -12.70 -8.65
CA PRO A 340 -5.24 -13.37 -9.62
C PRO A 340 -4.76 -14.73 -9.11
N GLN A 341 -4.89 -15.72 -9.97
CA GLN A 341 -4.38 -17.07 -9.79
C GLN A 341 -2.95 -17.22 -10.30
N HIS A 342 -2.51 -16.30 -11.16
CA HIS A 342 -1.18 -16.33 -11.76
C HIS A 342 -0.60 -14.91 -11.87
N GLN A 343 0.72 -14.76 -11.66
CA GLN A 343 1.41 -13.48 -11.61
C GLN A 343 2.66 -13.49 -12.49
N SER A 344 2.89 -12.41 -13.22
CA SER A 344 4.03 -12.29 -14.13
C SER A 344 4.55 -10.86 -14.26
N TRP A 345 5.82 -10.73 -14.67
CA TRP A 345 6.51 -9.46 -14.81
C TRP A 345 7.21 -9.38 -16.17
N GLY A 346 6.97 -8.30 -16.90
CA GLY A 346 7.67 -7.91 -18.13
C GLY A 346 9.05 -7.31 -17.85
N SER A 347 9.78 -7.02 -18.91
CA SER A 347 11.10 -6.41 -18.88
C SER A 347 11.04 -4.92 -19.25
N GLY A 348 12.17 -4.21 -19.24
CA GLY A 348 12.20 -2.82 -19.72
C GLY A 348 12.18 -2.68 -21.26
N GLY A 349 12.13 -3.79 -22.01
CA GLY A 349 12.12 -3.82 -23.48
C GLY A 349 10.80 -4.35 -24.03
N TYR A 350 10.62 -4.29 -25.36
CA TYR A 350 9.39 -4.78 -26.02
C TYR A 350 9.15 -6.26 -25.74
N ASP A 351 8.08 -6.56 -25.02
CA ASP A 351 7.63 -7.91 -24.70
C ASP A 351 6.29 -8.26 -25.36
N THR A 352 6.03 -9.56 -25.44
CA THR A 352 4.72 -10.09 -25.77
C THR A 352 4.35 -11.09 -24.69
N TRP A 353 3.37 -10.74 -23.89
CA TRP A 353 2.87 -11.57 -22.81
C TRP A 353 1.58 -12.28 -23.22
N TYR A 354 1.47 -13.54 -22.84
CA TYR A 354 0.28 -14.36 -22.98
C TYR A 354 -0.07 -14.94 -21.62
N GLY A 355 -1.22 -14.54 -21.08
CA GLY A 355 -1.83 -15.12 -19.90
C GLY A 355 -2.55 -16.44 -20.21
N THR A 356 -3.41 -16.82 -19.29
CA THR A 356 -4.01 -18.14 -19.19
C THR A 356 -5.54 -18.09 -19.38
N ASP A 357 -6.24 -19.11 -18.90
CA ASP A 357 -7.72 -19.18 -18.94
C ASP A 357 -8.33 -18.82 -17.57
N GLY A 358 -7.50 -18.42 -16.60
CA GLY A 358 -7.94 -17.94 -15.29
C GLY A 358 -7.25 -16.63 -14.94
N ASN A 359 -7.74 -15.96 -13.91
CA ASN A 359 -7.36 -14.60 -13.54
C ASN A 359 -5.83 -14.43 -13.43
N ASP A 360 -5.27 -13.60 -14.30
CA ASP A 360 -3.86 -13.30 -14.38
C ASP A 360 -3.56 -11.90 -13.85
N TRP A 361 -2.36 -11.70 -13.35
CA TRP A 361 -1.81 -10.38 -13.04
C TRP A 361 -0.49 -10.21 -13.77
N HIS A 362 -0.32 -9.10 -14.49
CA HIS A 362 0.87 -8.81 -15.27
C HIS A 362 1.35 -7.37 -15.11
N GLN A 363 2.66 -7.15 -14.93
CA GLN A 363 3.28 -5.83 -14.89
C GLN A 363 4.29 -5.62 -16.01
N SER A 364 4.08 -4.62 -16.88
CA SER A 364 4.87 -4.43 -18.12
C SER A 364 6.30 -3.91 -17.93
N ASN A 365 6.61 -3.15 -16.87
CA ASN A 365 7.95 -2.58 -16.60
C ASN A 365 8.59 -1.69 -17.70
N GLY A 366 7.92 -1.43 -18.84
CA GLY A 366 8.39 -0.53 -19.89
C GLY A 366 8.14 -1.10 -21.29
N GLY A 367 9.00 -0.76 -22.26
CA GLY A 367 9.05 -1.51 -23.52
C GLY A 367 8.02 -1.14 -24.59
N GLY A 368 6.73 -1.02 -24.27
CA GLY A 368 5.67 -0.94 -25.28
C GLY A 368 5.14 -2.30 -25.65
N ASP A 369 4.62 -3.00 -24.66
CA ASP A 369 4.33 -4.42 -24.70
C ASP A 369 2.97 -4.74 -25.32
N ALA A 370 2.84 -5.96 -25.85
CA ALA A 370 1.55 -6.54 -26.22
C ALA A 370 1.13 -7.55 -25.15
N LEU A 371 0.03 -7.27 -24.45
CA LEU A 371 -0.38 -8.01 -23.27
C LEU A 371 -1.71 -8.71 -23.56
N TYR A 372 -1.68 -10.04 -23.73
CA TYR A 372 -2.86 -10.86 -24.03
C TYR A 372 -3.26 -11.68 -22.80
N GLY A 373 -4.32 -11.30 -22.08
CA GLY A 373 -4.75 -11.90 -20.81
C GLY A 373 -5.30 -13.30 -20.99
N GLY A 374 -6.27 -13.45 -21.89
CA GLY A 374 -6.76 -14.76 -22.28
C GLY A 374 -8.21 -14.92 -21.89
N LYS A 375 -8.54 -15.77 -20.91
CA LYS A 375 -9.86 -15.74 -20.26
C LYS A 375 -9.64 -15.61 -18.76
N GLY A 376 -10.71 -15.27 -18.05
CA GLY A 376 -10.63 -14.97 -16.62
C GLY A 376 -10.58 -13.46 -16.42
N ASP A 377 -10.64 -13.05 -15.17
CA ASP A 377 -10.63 -11.63 -14.81
C ASP A 377 -9.17 -11.19 -14.62
N ASP A 378 -8.60 -10.53 -15.62
CA ASP A 378 -7.18 -10.25 -15.69
C ASP A 378 -6.85 -8.82 -15.23
N THR A 379 -5.70 -8.65 -14.58
CA THR A 379 -5.19 -7.36 -14.11
C THR A 379 -3.88 -6.98 -14.79
N TYR A 380 -3.88 -5.84 -15.47
CA TYR A 380 -2.77 -5.29 -16.21
C TYR A 380 -2.19 -4.05 -15.51
N ASN A 381 -0.97 -4.16 -15.00
CA ASN A 381 -0.22 -3.03 -14.48
C ASN A 381 0.60 -2.39 -15.61
N VAL A 382 0.05 -1.31 -16.17
CA VAL A 382 0.57 -0.66 -17.39
C VAL A 382 1.38 0.58 -17.04
N PHE A 383 2.69 0.54 -17.29
CA PHE A 383 3.62 1.62 -16.89
C PHE A 383 4.20 2.41 -18.07
N ALA A 384 4.04 1.96 -19.31
CA ALA A 384 4.36 2.75 -20.50
C ALA A 384 3.11 3.02 -21.34
N SER A 385 2.98 4.24 -21.86
CA SER A 385 1.81 4.67 -22.65
C SER A 385 1.67 3.96 -24.00
N ASN A 386 2.67 3.20 -24.39
CA ASN A 386 2.67 2.36 -25.58
C ASN A 386 2.50 0.87 -25.27
N ASP A 387 2.25 0.47 -24.03
CA ASP A 387 1.81 -0.88 -23.70
C ASP A 387 0.33 -1.06 -24.09
N THR A 388 -0.01 -2.26 -24.55
CA THR A 388 -1.31 -2.56 -25.15
C THR A 388 -1.90 -3.82 -24.55
N PRO A 389 -2.73 -3.69 -23.49
CA PRO A 389 -3.67 -4.74 -23.09
C PRO A 389 -4.61 -5.08 -24.26
N MET A 390 -4.80 -6.36 -24.52
CA MET A 390 -5.57 -6.87 -25.65
C MET A 390 -6.54 -7.96 -25.21
N GLU A 391 -7.78 -7.57 -24.96
CA GLU A 391 -8.88 -8.45 -24.57
C GLU A 391 -9.90 -8.69 -25.68
N LYS A 392 -10.65 -9.79 -25.60
CA LYS A 392 -11.84 -10.02 -26.45
C LYS A 392 -13.11 -10.03 -25.63
N ALA A 393 -14.20 -9.68 -26.32
CA ALA A 393 -15.53 -9.68 -25.73
C ALA A 393 -15.89 -11.00 -25.03
N GLY A 394 -16.23 -10.91 -23.75
CA GLY A 394 -16.69 -12.04 -22.93
C GLY A 394 -15.57 -12.95 -22.43
N GLU A 395 -14.33 -12.47 -22.40
CA GLU A 395 -13.19 -13.21 -21.83
C GLU A 395 -13.05 -13.01 -20.31
N GLY A 396 -13.60 -11.96 -19.71
CA GLY A 396 -13.60 -11.75 -18.27
C GLY A 396 -14.17 -10.39 -17.88
N VAL A 397 -13.87 -9.99 -16.64
CA VAL A 397 -13.91 -8.61 -16.17
C VAL A 397 -12.48 -8.17 -15.92
N ASP A 398 -11.95 -7.33 -16.79
CA ASP A 398 -10.52 -7.03 -16.84
C ASP A 398 -10.22 -5.63 -16.30
N THR A 399 -9.09 -5.49 -15.61
CA THR A 399 -8.68 -4.25 -14.94
C THR A 399 -7.32 -3.78 -15.45
N VAL A 400 -7.23 -2.54 -15.88
CA VAL A 400 -5.95 -1.84 -16.01
C VAL A 400 -5.70 -1.03 -14.75
N THR A 401 -4.52 -1.19 -14.15
CA THR A 401 -3.98 -0.25 -13.18
C THR A 401 -2.82 0.54 -13.79
N THR A 402 -2.80 1.85 -13.58
CA THR A 402 -1.77 2.71 -14.17
C THR A 402 -1.53 4.00 -13.39
N TRP A 403 -0.39 4.63 -13.66
CA TRP A 403 -0.03 5.98 -13.21
C TRP A 403 0.21 6.92 -14.40
N ILE A 404 -0.08 6.44 -15.62
CA ILE A 404 0.08 7.20 -16.85
C ILE A 404 -0.98 8.29 -16.89
N LYS A 405 -0.53 9.54 -16.84
CA LYS A 405 -1.40 10.72 -16.79
C LYS A 405 -2.57 10.69 -17.77
N ASP A 406 -2.38 10.28 -19.02
CA ASP A 406 -3.44 10.26 -20.03
C ASP A 406 -3.62 8.81 -20.49
N TYR A 407 -4.70 8.15 -20.04
CA TYR A 407 -4.96 6.74 -20.36
C TYR A 407 -6.39 6.53 -20.87
N THR A 408 -6.49 5.75 -21.95
CA THR A 408 -7.76 5.33 -22.53
C THR A 408 -7.82 3.81 -22.48
N LEU A 409 -8.89 3.26 -21.89
CA LEU A 409 -9.10 1.82 -21.88
C LEU A 409 -9.18 1.29 -23.32
N PRO A 410 -8.47 0.20 -23.62
CA PRO A 410 -8.69 -0.51 -24.87
C PRO A 410 -10.09 -1.15 -24.89
N ASP A 411 -10.55 -1.58 -26.07
CA ASP A 411 -11.80 -2.32 -26.20
C ASP A 411 -11.77 -3.59 -25.34
N ASN A 412 -12.94 -3.95 -24.77
CA ASN A 412 -13.14 -5.16 -23.97
C ASN A 412 -12.39 -5.21 -22.63
N VAL A 413 -11.96 -4.07 -22.10
CA VAL A 413 -11.48 -3.96 -20.71
C VAL A 413 -12.49 -3.14 -19.91
N GLU A 414 -12.91 -3.64 -18.76
CA GLU A 414 -14.00 -3.08 -17.97
C GLU A 414 -13.52 -2.03 -16.97
N ASN A 415 -12.35 -2.17 -16.36
CA ASN A 415 -11.97 -1.34 -15.22
C ASN A 415 -10.65 -0.58 -15.43
N LEU A 416 -10.62 0.67 -14.98
CA LEU A 416 -9.43 1.52 -14.95
C LEU A 416 -9.22 2.05 -13.53
N ILE A 417 -8.06 1.76 -12.94
CA ILE A 417 -7.68 2.25 -11.62
C ILE A 417 -6.38 3.04 -11.76
N PHE A 418 -6.45 4.33 -11.46
CA PHE A 418 -5.24 5.13 -11.30
C PHE A 418 -4.63 4.95 -9.92
N PHE A 419 -3.31 4.94 -9.85
CA PHE A 419 -2.56 5.00 -8.60
C PHE A 419 -1.45 6.06 -8.69
N GLY A 420 -0.90 6.42 -7.53
CA GLY A 420 0.04 7.54 -7.41
C GLY A 420 -0.67 8.87 -7.14
N ASP A 421 0.09 9.96 -7.16
CA ASP A 421 -0.34 11.31 -6.74
C ASP A 421 -0.38 12.33 -7.90
N GLY A 422 -0.16 11.87 -9.14
CA GLY A 422 -0.21 12.69 -10.33
C GLY A 422 -1.64 13.00 -10.79
N TRP A 423 -1.80 14.15 -11.46
CA TRP A 423 -3.02 14.46 -12.20
C TRP A 423 -3.22 13.42 -13.29
N SER A 424 -4.44 12.90 -13.42
CA SER A 424 -4.73 11.83 -14.38
C SER A 424 -6.04 12.05 -15.13
N ASN A 425 -6.05 11.74 -16.41
CA ASN A 425 -7.18 11.80 -17.32
C ASN A 425 -7.51 10.36 -17.73
N GLY A 426 -8.62 9.85 -17.21
CA GLY A 426 -9.14 8.53 -17.52
C GLY A 426 -10.21 8.60 -18.59
N THR A 427 -10.09 7.81 -19.64
CA THR A 427 -11.14 7.63 -20.64
C THR A 427 -11.52 6.16 -20.72
N GLY A 428 -12.79 5.85 -20.53
CA GLY A 428 -13.36 4.52 -20.72
C GLY A 428 -13.51 4.15 -22.19
N ASN A 429 -14.36 3.17 -22.46
CA ASN A 429 -14.65 2.64 -23.79
C ASN A 429 -16.17 2.54 -24.03
N GLY A 430 -16.62 1.60 -24.86
CA GLY A 430 -18.05 1.45 -25.17
C GLY A 430 -18.83 0.56 -24.18
N LEU A 431 -18.17 0.02 -23.17
CA LEU A 431 -18.72 -0.87 -22.14
C LEU A 431 -19.10 -0.08 -20.89
N ASN A 432 -19.69 -0.76 -19.92
CA ASN A 432 -19.87 -0.20 -18.59
C ASN A 432 -18.56 -0.33 -17.82
N ASN A 433 -17.90 0.79 -17.55
CA ASN A 433 -16.60 0.84 -16.93
C ASN A 433 -16.66 1.24 -15.44
N ILE A 434 -15.75 0.69 -14.63
CA ILE A 434 -15.39 1.27 -13.33
C ILE A 434 -14.12 2.07 -13.51
N ILE A 435 -14.17 3.38 -13.30
CA ILE A 435 -13.01 4.27 -13.40
C ILE A 435 -12.76 4.94 -12.06
N THR A 436 -11.62 4.64 -11.45
CA THR A 436 -11.17 5.22 -10.18
C THR A 436 -9.95 6.10 -10.40
N GLY A 437 -10.06 7.38 -10.02
CA GLY A 437 -9.00 8.39 -10.06
C GLY A 437 -8.03 8.29 -8.89
N THR A 438 -7.35 9.40 -8.57
CA THR A 438 -6.34 9.49 -7.49
C THR A 438 -6.75 10.55 -6.47
N SER A 439 -5.91 10.81 -5.46
CA SER A 439 -6.15 11.94 -4.54
C SER A 439 -5.78 13.31 -5.14
N SER A 440 -5.62 13.38 -6.45
CA SER A 440 -5.08 14.48 -7.22
C SER A 440 -6.06 14.81 -8.34
N ARG A 441 -6.06 16.03 -8.87
CA ARG A 441 -7.03 16.42 -9.90
C ARG A 441 -7.14 15.40 -11.05
N ASN A 442 -8.36 14.92 -11.26
CA ASN A 442 -8.72 14.01 -12.34
C ASN A 442 -9.65 14.62 -13.40
N VAL A 443 -9.60 14.06 -14.60
CA VAL A 443 -10.66 14.20 -15.61
C VAL A 443 -11.11 12.80 -15.99
N LEU A 444 -12.32 12.42 -15.62
CA LEU A 444 -12.87 11.09 -15.86
C LEU A 444 -13.99 11.17 -16.91
N ASP A 445 -13.85 10.40 -17.97
CA ASP A 445 -14.78 10.34 -19.10
C ASP A 445 -15.11 8.87 -19.38
N GLY A 446 -16.27 8.41 -18.90
CA GLY A 446 -16.70 7.02 -18.99
C GLY A 446 -16.93 6.52 -20.43
N LYS A 447 -17.32 7.44 -21.33
CA LYS A 447 -17.68 7.20 -22.74
C LYS A 447 -19.03 6.49 -22.87
N GLY A 448 -19.10 5.35 -23.55
CA GLY A 448 -20.38 4.64 -23.73
C GLY A 448 -20.73 3.87 -22.46
N GLY A 449 -21.83 3.13 -22.47
CA GLY A 449 -22.19 2.29 -21.31
C GLY A 449 -22.67 3.10 -20.10
N ASP A 450 -23.12 2.37 -19.07
CA ASP A 450 -23.51 2.96 -17.79
C ASP A 450 -22.33 2.79 -16.82
N ASP A 451 -21.56 3.86 -16.61
CA ASP A 451 -20.26 3.80 -15.93
C ASP A 451 -20.35 4.10 -14.42
N GLU A 452 -19.36 3.64 -13.65
CA GLU A 452 -19.12 4.05 -12.26
C GLU A 452 -17.81 4.84 -12.18
N LEU A 453 -17.91 6.12 -11.84
CA LEU A 453 -16.79 7.06 -11.80
C LEU A 453 -16.53 7.51 -10.36
N THR A 454 -15.31 7.29 -9.89
CA THR A 454 -14.84 7.73 -8.56
C THR A 454 -13.64 8.65 -8.77
N GLY A 455 -13.77 9.93 -8.42
CA GLY A 455 -12.70 10.92 -8.60
C GLY A 455 -11.52 10.69 -7.67
N GLY A 456 -11.82 10.41 -6.40
CA GLY A 456 -10.89 10.42 -5.30
C GLY A 456 -10.97 11.75 -4.56
N ALA A 457 -9.82 12.36 -4.27
CA ALA A 457 -9.78 13.64 -3.58
C ALA A 457 -9.27 14.73 -4.53
N GLY A 458 -9.58 15.98 -4.21
CA GLY A 458 -9.12 17.13 -5.00
C GLY A 458 -10.15 17.58 -6.02
N PRO A 459 -9.80 18.55 -6.91
CA PRO A 459 -10.79 19.18 -7.77
C PRO A 459 -10.94 18.42 -9.08
N ASP A 460 -11.89 17.49 -9.12
CA ASP A 460 -12.07 16.56 -10.25
C ASP A 460 -13.04 17.09 -11.30
N THR A 461 -12.99 16.50 -12.49
CA THR A 461 -13.92 16.79 -13.58
C THR A 461 -14.51 15.50 -14.13
N PHE A 462 -15.81 15.32 -13.94
CA PHE A 462 -16.55 14.20 -14.49
C PHE A 462 -17.23 14.64 -15.78
N VAL A 463 -16.91 13.97 -16.88
CA VAL A 463 -17.47 14.25 -18.19
C VAL A 463 -18.74 13.45 -18.38
N LEU A 464 -19.82 14.13 -18.77
CA LEU A 464 -21.12 13.53 -19.04
C LEU A 464 -21.57 14.04 -20.42
N ALA A 465 -21.59 13.17 -21.44
CA ALA A 465 -21.97 13.59 -22.78
C ALA A 465 -23.39 13.18 -23.17
N LYS A 466 -23.97 13.98 -24.07
CA LYS A 466 -25.26 13.68 -24.66
C LYS A 466 -25.19 12.38 -25.45
N TRP A 467 -26.15 11.49 -25.21
CA TRP A 467 -26.29 10.17 -25.86
C TRP A 467 -25.31 9.08 -25.41
N GLU A 468 -24.44 9.38 -24.44
CA GLU A 468 -23.72 8.38 -23.66
C GLU A 468 -24.67 7.77 -22.61
N GLY A 469 -24.22 6.76 -21.86
CA GLY A 469 -25.10 6.03 -20.95
C GLY A 469 -25.31 6.73 -19.61
N HIS A 470 -25.84 5.95 -18.66
CA HIS A 470 -26.27 6.44 -17.36
C HIS A 470 -25.18 6.29 -16.30
N ASP A 471 -24.28 7.27 -16.24
CA ASP A 471 -23.13 7.19 -15.34
C ASP A 471 -23.51 7.49 -13.89
N THR A 472 -22.81 6.82 -12.97
CA THR A 472 -22.88 7.03 -11.53
C THR A 472 -21.56 7.60 -11.05
N ILE A 473 -21.61 8.80 -10.46
CA ILE A 473 -20.47 9.42 -9.80
C ILE A 473 -20.60 9.18 -8.30
N THR A 474 -19.60 8.54 -7.72
CA THR A 474 -19.70 7.94 -6.37
C THR A 474 -19.32 8.90 -5.24
N ASP A 475 -18.50 9.92 -5.52
CA ASP A 475 -17.84 10.74 -4.52
C ASP A 475 -17.86 12.25 -4.79
N PHE A 476 -18.70 12.71 -5.73
CA PHE A 476 -18.78 14.12 -6.11
C PHE A 476 -18.88 15.07 -4.90
N SER A 477 -17.90 15.97 -4.77
CA SER A 477 -17.77 16.94 -3.70
C SER A 477 -17.49 18.35 -4.24
N ALA A 478 -18.53 19.18 -4.29
CA ALA A 478 -18.36 20.61 -4.58
C ALA A 478 -17.43 21.33 -3.59
N GLY A 479 -17.27 20.79 -2.37
CA GLY A 479 -16.35 21.32 -1.35
C GLY A 479 -14.87 21.10 -1.70
N GLU A 480 -14.57 20.05 -2.47
CA GLU A 480 -13.22 19.71 -2.94
C GLU A 480 -12.89 20.36 -4.30
N GLY A 481 -13.92 20.90 -4.96
CA GLY A 481 -13.78 21.65 -6.19
C GLY A 481 -14.21 20.87 -7.43
N ASP A 482 -14.91 19.76 -7.24
CA ASP A 482 -15.41 18.91 -8.31
C ASP A 482 -16.34 19.64 -9.25
N ARG A 483 -16.29 19.23 -10.51
CA ARG A 483 -17.06 19.80 -11.60
C ARG A 483 -17.64 18.72 -12.49
N LEU A 484 -18.84 18.98 -12.97
CA LEU A 484 -19.41 18.26 -14.09
C LEU A 484 -19.12 19.02 -15.39
N GLU A 485 -18.69 18.28 -16.41
CA GLU A 485 -18.55 18.78 -17.77
C GLU A 485 -19.63 18.15 -18.65
N PHE A 486 -20.67 18.93 -18.97
CA PHE A 486 -21.75 18.48 -19.85
C PHE A 486 -21.40 18.73 -21.31
N ARG A 487 -21.15 17.67 -22.06
CA ARG A 487 -20.80 17.76 -23.49
C ARG A 487 -22.02 17.56 -24.39
N GLY A 488 -22.17 18.43 -25.39
CA GLY A 488 -23.22 18.30 -26.40
C GLY A 488 -24.60 18.81 -25.99
N PHE A 489 -24.71 19.52 -24.87
CA PHE A 489 -25.92 20.21 -24.41
C PHE A 489 -25.83 21.72 -24.65
N GLY A 490 -26.98 22.36 -24.92
CA GLY A 490 -27.06 23.82 -24.96
C GLY A 490 -26.86 24.44 -23.58
N GLY A 491 -26.30 25.65 -23.51
CA GLY A 491 -26.12 26.39 -22.25
C GLY A 491 -27.44 26.80 -21.55
N ASP A 492 -28.59 26.56 -22.20
CA ASP A 492 -29.94 26.72 -21.65
C ASP A 492 -30.60 25.40 -21.20
N ALA A 493 -29.85 24.29 -21.23
CA ALA A 493 -30.28 23.02 -20.67
C ALA A 493 -30.62 23.14 -19.19
N LYS A 494 -31.61 22.36 -18.76
CA LYS A 494 -32.19 22.42 -17.42
C LYS A 494 -31.87 21.17 -16.63
N LEU A 495 -31.39 21.38 -15.42
CA LEU A 495 -31.07 20.32 -14.49
C LEU A 495 -32.22 20.14 -13.47
N SER A 496 -32.57 18.89 -13.19
CA SER A 496 -33.56 18.48 -12.18
C SER A 496 -33.11 17.15 -11.56
N HIS A 497 -33.62 16.79 -10.38
CA HIS A 497 -33.28 15.51 -9.75
C HIS A 497 -34.42 14.94 -8.90
N ASP A 498 -34.40 13.62 -8.71
CA ASP A 498 -35.23 12.88 -7.75
C ASP A 498 -34.33 11.95 -6.93
N GLY A 499 -34.06 12.32 -5.68
CA GLY A 499 -32.99 11.70 -4.90
C GLY A 499 -31.63 11.96 -5.55
N ASP A 500 -30.87 10.88 -5.75
CA ASP A 500 -29.52 10.90 -6.32
C ASP A 500 -29.51 10.85 -7.85
N VAL A 501 -30.67 10.63 -8.50
CA VAL A 501 -30.79 10.60 -9.96
C VAL A 501 -31.04 12.01 -10.48
N TRP A 502 -30.08 12.53 -11.21
CA TRP A 502 -30.13 13.81 -11.90
C TRP A 502 -30.56 13.62 -13.36
N THR A 503 -31.26 14.60 -13.90
CA THR A 503 -31.70 14.62 -15.29
C THR A 503 -31.42 15.99 -15.88
N LEU A 504 -30.63 16.00 -16.94
CA LEU A 504 -30.34 17.18 -17.75
C LEU A 504 -31.22 17.15 -19.00
N THR A 505 -32.08 18.15 -19.18
CA THR A 505 -32.99 18.27 -20.32
C THR A 505 -32.61 19.47 -21.19
N ASP A 506 -32.31 19.22 -22.45
CA ASP A 506 -31.96 20.24 -23.44
C ASP A 506 -33.21 20.98 -23.95
N SER A 507 -32.99 22.10 -24.65
CA SER A 507 -34.03 22.95 -25.23
C SER A 507 -34.91 22.25 -26.28
N ASP A 508 -34.36 21.24 -26.96
CA ASP A 508 -35.08 20.40 -27.92
C ASP A 508 -35.93 19.29 -27.25
N GLY A 509 -35.85 19.17 -25.92
CA GLY A 509 -36.56 18.18 -25.11
C GLY A 509 -35.86 16.83 -24.97
N SER A 510 -34.69 16.65 -25.58
CA SER A 510 -33.84 15.50 -25.29
C SER A 510 -33.25 15.58 -23.89
N SER A 511 -32.96 14.44 -23.29
CA SER A 511 -32.44 14.38 -21.92
C SER A 511 -31.46 13.24 -21.73
N MET A 512 -30.54 13.43 -20.79
CA MET A 512 -29.77 12.35 -20.17
C MET A 512 -30.06 12.31 -18.67
N SER A 513 -29.85 11.14 -18.07
CA SER A 513 -29.80 10.99 -16.63
C SER A 513 -28.39 10.59 -16.22
N PHE A 514 -28.02 10.89 -14.98
CA PHE A 514 -26.78 10.48 -14.30
C PHE A 514 -27.07 10.43 -12.80
N THR A 515 -26.32 9.62 -12.07
CA THR A 515 -26.46 9.50 -10.63
C THR A 515 -25.30 10.21 -9.94
N LEU A 516 -25.60 11.03 -8.94
CA LEU A 516 -24.59 11.59 -8.03
C LEU A 516 -24.90 11.10 -6.63
N ASN A 517 -24.05 10.23 -6.09
CA ASN A 517 -24.29 9.66 -4.77
C ASN A 517 -24.21 10.76 -3.71
N HIS A 518 -25.26 10.86 -2.88
CA HIS A 518 -25.32 11.75 -1.72
C HIS A 518 -25.22 13.26 -2.03
N VAL A 519 -25.41 13.67 -3.29
CA VAL A 519 -25.43 15.09 -3.69
C VAL A 519 -26.85 15.61 -3.72
N THR A 520 -27.17 16.51 -2.77
CA THR A 520 -28.52 17.06 -2.65
C THR A 520 -28.75 18.37 -3.41
N ASN A 521 -27.69 19.06 -3.83
CA ASN A 521 -27.78 20.33 -4.55
C ASN A 521 -26.53 20.55 -5.43
N LEU A 522 -26.73 21.19 -6.58
CA LEU A 522 -25.68 21.72 -7.44
C LEU A 522 -25.90 23.21 -7.69
N SER A 523 -24.81 23.97 -7.71
CA SER A 523 -24.76 25.39 -8.04
C SER A 523 -24.12 25.60 -9.41
N GLY A 524 -24.27 26.80 -9.98
CA GLY A 524 -23.73 27.11 -11.30
C GLY A 524 -22.20 27.11 -11.38
N SER A 525 -21.46 26.99 -10.26
CA SER A 525 -20.01 26.79 -10.28
C SER A 525 -19.60 25.33 -10.44
N ASP A 526 -20.52 24.40 -10.17
CA ASP A 526 -20.25 22.96 -9.99
C ASP A 526 -20.38 22.21 -11.30
N TYR A 527 -20.80 22.90 -12.36
CA TYR A 527 -20.88 22.34 -13.70
C TYR A 527 -20.65 23.41 -14.76
N HIS A 528 -20.29 22.95 -15.96
CA HIS A 528 -20.25 23.79 -17.14
C HIS A 528 -20.67 22.99 -18.38
N PHE A 529 -21.00 23.72 -19.45
CA PHE A 529 -21.36 23.15 -20.74
C PHE A 529 -20.19 23.35 -21.71
N ALA A 530 -19.77 22.29 -22.38
CA ALA A 530 -18.62 22.26 -23.29
C ALA A 530 -19.02 21.93 -24.74
#